data_AF-M4BC84-F1
#
_entry.id   AF-M4BC84-F1
#
_cell.length_a   1.000
_cell.length_b   1.000
_cell.length_c   1.000
_cell.angle_alpha   90.00
_cell.angle_beta   90.00
_cell.angle_gamma   90.00
#
_symmetry.space_group_name_H-M   'P 1'
#
loop_
_entity.id
_entity.type
_entity.pdbx_description
1 polymer ?
#
loop_
_entity_poly.entity_id
_entity_poly.type
_entity_poly.pdbx_seq_one_letter_code
_entity_poly.pdbx_strand_id
1 'polypeptide(L)'
;MSLQKMLMAVDSDVDHFVFTQRSTLLSEAELDYYVEQYTASKFASTCQTYATGKIDFDNEKGLPSVIEHPVLFIGAAKDSVLKPEMASGMAKVMPNLETKVIDDAGHWVLWEQKEEVNAILSKWLAKIAAGVDEGSPTTKL
;
A
#
# COMPACT_ATOMS: atom_id res chain seq x y z
N MET A 1 10.23 -13.82 25.28
CA MET A 1 9.05 -14.64 24.86
C MET A 1 9.53 -15.61 23.79
N SER A 2 9.20 -16.91 23.91
CA SER A 2 9.69 -17.92 22.96
C SER A 2 8.92 -17.86 21.64
N LEU A 3 9.63 -17.92 20.51
CA LEU A 3 9.06 -18.06 19.15
C LEU A 3 8.05 -19.21 19.07
N GLN A 4 8.27 -20.28 19.82
CA GLN A 4 7.39 -21.44 19.88
C GLN A 4 6.00 -21.10 20.45
N LYS A 5 5.92 -20.20 21.45
CA LYS A 5 4.63 -19.73 21.99
C LYS A 5 3.89 -18.82 21.00
N MET A 6 4.62 -18.06 20.17
CA MET A 6 4.03 -17.27 19.10
C MET A 6 3.39 -18.13 18.02
N LEU A 7 4.09 -19.19 17.60
CA LEU A 7 3.61 -20.07 16.53
C LEU A 7 2.41 -20.94 16.95
N MET A 8 2.32 -21.34 18.22
CA MET A 8 1.19 -22.14 18.72
C MET A 8 -0.15 -21.40 18.69
N ALA A 9 -0.17 -20.07 18.76
CA ALA A 9 -1.39 -19.27 18.73
C ALA A 9 -2.01 -19.15 17.31
N VAL A 10 -1.32 -19.63 16.27
CA VAL A 10 -1.81 -19.60 14.88
C VAL A 10 -2.66 -20.83 14.54
N ASP A 11 -2.51 -21.92 15.30
CA ASP A 11 -3.09 -23.24 15.00
C ASP A 11 -3.79 -23.87 16.23
N SER A 12 -4.19 -23.06 17.21
CA SER A 12 -4.93 -23.53 18.38
C SER A 12 -6.00 -22.52 18.80
N ASP A 13 -7.01 -22.99 19.54
CA ASP A 13 -8.06 -22.16 20.18
C ASP A 13 -7.53 -21.25 21.31
N VAL A 14 -6.24 -20.91 21.29
CA VAL A 14 -5.59 -20.08 22.30
C VAL A 14 -5.53 -18.65 21.77
N ASP A 15 -6.10 -17.71 22.54
CA ASP A 15 -6.08 -16.29 22.20
C ASP A 15 -4.66 -15.80 21.86
N HIS A 16 -4.54 -15.13 20.71
CA HIS A 16 -3.28 -14.53 20.29
C HIS A 16 -2.91 -13.41 21.27
N PHE A 17 -1.82 -13.58 22.03
CA PHE A 17 -1.44 -12.68 23.13
C PHE A 17 -1.14 -11.22 22.70
N VAL A 18 -0.96 -10.95 21.40
CA VAL A 18 -0.87 -9.58 20.83
C VAL A 18 -2.22 -9.09 20.30
N PHE A 19 -3.02 -9.98 19.72
CA PHE A 19 -4.24 -9.64 18.99
C PHE A 19 -5.43 -10.22 19.76
N THR A 20 -5.62 -9.71 20.98
CA THR A 20 -6.60 -10.21 21.94
C THR A 20 -7.99 -9.60 21.75
N GLN A 21 -8.11 -8.62 20.87
CA GLN A 21 -9.38 -7.96 20.54
C GLN A 21 -9.62 -8.01 19.03
N ARG A 22 -10.87 -8.28 18.65
CA ARG A 22 -11.31 -8.23 17.26
C ARG A 22 -11.20 -6.78 16.75
N SER A 23 -10.46 -6.59 15.66
CA SER A 23 -10.40 -5.30 14.97
C SER A 23 -11.77 -4.90 14.44
N THR A 24 -12.15 -3.63 14.61
CA THR A 24 -13.37 -3.02 14.04
C THR A 24 -13.13 -2.41 12.66
N LEU A 25 -11.94 -2.58 12.08
CA LEU A 25 -11.57 -2.01 10.78
C LEU A 25 -12.44 -2.55 9.63
N LEU A 26 -12.81 -3.82 9.71
CA LEU A 26 -13.64 -4.51 8.73
C LEU A 26 -14.90 -5.04 9.41
N SER A 27 -16.02 -4.93 8.70
CA SER A 27 -17.24 -5.69 9.00
C SER A 27 -17.00 -7.19 8.81
N GLU A 28 -17.91 -8.01 9.35
CA GLU A 28 -17.82 -9.47 9.19
C GLU A 28 -17.92 -9.90 7.72
N ALA A 29 -18.80 -9.27 6.94
CA ALA A 29 -18.92 -9.56 5.50
C ALA A 29 -17.64 -9.23 4.71
N GLU A 30 -16.94 -8.13 5.07
CA GLU A 30 -15.65 -7.79 4.46
C GLU A 30 -14.56 -8.79 4.86
N LEU A 31 -14.53 -9.23 6.13
CA LEU A 31 -13.59 -10.27 6.57
C LEU A 31 -13.87 -11.61 5.88
N ASP A 32 -15.13 -12.03 5.82
CA ASP A 32 -15.56 -13.28 5.18
C ASP A 32 -15.12 -13.33 3.72
N TYR A 33 -15.21 -12.20 3.01
CA TYR A 33 -14.69 -12.08 1.65
C TYR A 33 -13.18 -12.37 1.60
N TYR A 34 -12.38 -11.78 2.49
CA TYR A 34 -10.94 -12.07 2.55
C TYR A 34 -10.68 -13.54 2.89
N VAL A 35 -11.42 -14.12 3.84
CA VAL A 35 -11.30 -15.54 4.20
C VAL A 35 -11.61 -16.43 2.99
N GLU A 36 -12.66 -16.14 2.24
CA GLU A 36 -13.01 -16.87 1.01
C GLU A 36 -11.88 -16.78 -0.03
N GLN A 37 -11.38 -15.57 -0.31
CA GLN A 37 -10.31 -15.37 -1.29
C GLN A 37 -9.03 -16.10 -0.89
N TYR A 38 -8.58 -15.97 0.37
CA TYR A 38 -7.37 -16.65 0.87
C TYR A 38 -7.56 -18.15 1.05
N THR A 39 -8.80 -18.63 1.25
CA THR A 39 -9.09 -20.06 1.25
C THR A 39 -8.84 -20.66 -0.14
N ALA A 40 -9.19 -19.94 -1.20
CA ALA A 40 -8.92 -20.37 -2.57
C ALA A 40 -7.45 -20.17 -2.96
N SER A 41 -6.89 -18.96 -2.77
CA SER A 41 -5.54 -18.60 -3.24
C SER A 41 -4.42 -19.16 -2.37
N LYS A 42 -4.71 -19.45 -1.09
CA LYS A 42 -3.73 -19.66 -0.03
C LYS A 42 -2.79 -18.46 0.16
N PHE A 43 -1.87 -18.56 1.10
CA PHE A 43 -0.90 -17.50 1.43
C PHE A 43 0.43 -17.62 0.68
N ALA A 44 0.67 -18.71 -0.04
CA ALA A 44 1.98 -18.96 -0.66
C ALA A 44 2.36 -17.86 -1.67
N SER A 45 1.42 -17.44 -2.53
CA SER A 45 1.64 -16.39 -3.53
C SER A 45 1.94 -15.04 -2.88
N THR A 46 1.17 -14.64 -1.87
CA THR A 46 1.38 -13.36 -1.16
C THR A 46 2.68 -13.37 -0.36
N CYS A 47 3.03 -14.48 0.29
CA CYS A 47 4.30 -14.60 1.02
C CYS A 47 5.52 -14.64 0.09
N GLN A 48 5.37 -15.18 -1.13
CA GLN A 48 6.47 -15.26 -2.09
C GLN A 48 7.01 -13.87 -2.46
N THR A 49 6.18 -12.82 -2.44
CA THR A 49 6.62 -11.43 -2.68
C THR A 49 7.74 -10.98 -1.72
N TYR A 50 7.78 -11.52 -0.50
CA TYR A 50 8.84 -11.24 0.46
C TYR A 50 10.10 -12.07 0.22
N ALA A 51 10.00 -13.17 -0.53
CA ALA A 51 11.11 -14.07 -0.83
C ALA A 51 11.84 -13.70 -2.13
N THR A 52 11.29 -12.81 -2.96
CA THR A 52 11.86 -12.43 -4.27
C THR A 52 12.74 -11.19 -4.26
N GLY A 53 12.92 -10.50 -3.12
CA GLY A 53 13.59 -9.19 -3.09
C GLY A 53 14.98 -9.13 -3.73
N LYS A 54 15.78 -10.22 -3.68
CA LYS A 54 17.06 -10.29 -4.42
C LYS A 54 16.86 -10.33 -5.94
N ILE A 55 15.89 -11.12 -6.40
CA ILE A 55 15.54 -11.26 -7.82
C ILE A 55 15.01 -9.92 -8.34
N ASP A 56 14.11 -9.28 -7.58
CA ASP A 56 13.54 -7.97 -7.93
C ASP A 56 14.65 -6.93 -8.05
N PHE A 57 15.53 -6.83 -7.05
CA PHE A 57 16.69 -5.94 -7.10
C PHE A 57 17.60 -6.21 -8.31
N ASP A 58 17.92 -7.46 -8.62
CA ASP A 58 18.79 -7.80 -9.75
C ASP A 58 18.14 -7.46 -11.10
N ASN A 59 16.82 -7.63 -11.23
CA ASN A 59 16.06 -7.29 -12.44
C ASN A 59 15.98 -5.77 -12.68
N GLU A 60 15.97 -4.97 -11.61
CA GLU A 60 15.74 -3.52 -11.69
C GLU A 60 17.02 -2.69 -11.91
N LYS A 61 18.22 -3.28 -11.78
CA LYS A 61 19.52 -2.54 -11.84
C LYS A 61 19.75 -1.70 -13.10
N GLY A 62 19.15 -2.09 -14.22
CA GLY A 62 19.30 -1.41 -15.52
C GLY A 62 18.20 -0.40 -15.84
N LEU A 63 17.19 -0.25 -14.97
CA LEU A 63 16.07 0.63 -15.23
C LEU A 63 16.46 2.10 -15.02
N PRO A 64 15.77 3.04 -15.69
CA PRO A 64 15.92 4.46 -15.40
C PRO A 64 15.69 4.75 -13.91
N SER A 65 16.59 5.54 -13.33
CA SER A 65 16.53 5.91 -11.91
C SER A 65 15.56 7.06 -11.62
N VAL A 66 15.02 7.71 -12.65
CA VAL A 66 14.09 8.84 -12.54
C VAL A 66 12.74 8.45 -13.13
N ILE A 67 11.67 8.72 -12.39
CA ILE A 67 10.28 8.50 -12.82
C ILE A 67 9.68 9.85 -13.22
N GLU A 68 9.62 10.10 -14.53
CA GLU A 68 9.16 11.37 -15.11
C GLU A 68 7.64 11.54 -15.10
N HIS A 69 6.89 10.47 -14.85
CA HIS A 69 5.43 10.51 -14.80
C HIS A 69 4.93 11.37 -13.64
N PRO A 70 3.72 11.94 -13.70
CA PRO A 70 3.06 12.47 -12.51
C PRO A 70 2.93 11.37 -11.44
N VAL A 71 3.40 11.64 -10.23
CA VAL A 71 3.37 10.68 -9.12
C VAL A 71 2.57 11.26 -7.96
N LEU A 72 1.71 10.45 -7.36
CA LEU A 72 1.08 10.74 -6.08
C LEU A 72 1.55 9.73 -5.03
N PHE A 73 2.11 10.23 -3.94
CA PHE A 73 2.36 9.44 -2.74
C PHE A 73 1.36 9.85 -1.65
N ILE A 74 0.63 8.87 -1.12
CA ILE A 74 -0.24 9.03 0.05
C ILE A 74 0.36 8.20 1.18
N GLY A 75 0.94 8.88 2.17
CA GLY A 75 1.45 8.28 3.39
C GLY A 75 0.45 8.34 4.54
N ALA A 76 0.70 7.55 5.57
CA ALA A 76 -0.08 7.50 6.80
C ALA A 76 0.81 7.86 7.99
N ALA A 77 0.42 8.86 8.79
CA ALA A 77 1.26 9.39 9.86
C ALA A 77 1.49 8.39 11.01
N LYS A 78 0.60 7.42 11.19
CA LYS A 78 0.67 6.41 12.26
C LYS A 78 1.11 5.04 11.74
N ASP A 79 1.56 4.91 10.50
CA ASP A 79 2.12 3.65 10.00
C ASP A 79 3.43 3.32 10.75
N SER A 80 3.42 2.21 11.49
CA SER A 80 4.57 1.78 12.30
C SER A 80 5.72 1.19 11.48
N VAL A 81 5.45 0.77 10.23
CA VAL A 81 6.40 0.09 9.34
C VAL A 81 6.88 1.05 8.25
N LEU A 82 5.96 1.63 7.47
CA LEU A 82 6.25 2.52 6.34
C LEU A 82 6.09 3.98 6.75
N LYS A 83 6.94 4.42 7.68
CA LYS A 83 6.85 5.76 8.22
C LYS A 83 7.06 6.83 7.14
N PRO A 84 6.32 7.96 7.16
CA PRO A 84 6.45 9.00 6.13
C PRO A 84 7.88 9.50 5.91
N GLU A 85 8.75 9.49 6.91
CA GLU A 85 10.14 9.93 6.78
C GLU A 85 10.96 9.04 5.83
N MET A 86 10.58 7.76 5.68
CA MET A 86 11.20 6.84 4.73
C MET A 86 11.01 7.29 3.28
N ALA A 87 9.95 8.06 3.00
CA ALA A 87 9.66 8.61 1.67
C ALA A 87 10.40 9.93 1.36
N SER A 88 11.15 10.50 2.31
CA SER A 88 11.84 11.80 2.14
C SER A 88 12.80 11.87 0.94
N GLY A 89 13.29 10.73 0.46
CA GLY A 89 14.16 10.64 -0.71
C GLY A 89 13.43 10.67 -2.06
N MET A 90 12.11 10.44 -2.10
CA MET A 90 11.37 10.22 -3.36
C MET A 90 11.46 11.41 -4.31
N ALA A 91 11.38 12.64 -3.79
CA ALA A 91 11.45 13.86 -4.61
C ALA A 91 12.79 14.02 -5.38
N LYS A 92 13.85 13.29 -5.00
CA LYS A 92 15.13 13.30 -5.73
C LYS A 92 15.07 12.54 -7.05
N VAL A 93 14.13 11.60 -7.19
CA VAL A 93 14.01 10.68 -8.32
C VAL A 93 12.62 10.73 -8.97
N MET A 94 11.70 11.54 -8.45
CA MET A 94 10.35 11.74 -8.96
C MET A 94 10.08 13.26 -9.04
N PRO A 95 10.50 13.94 -10.13
CA PRO A 95 10.38 15.40 -10.23
C PRO A 95 8.93 15.91 -10.19
N ASN A 96 7.97 15.08 -10.59
CA ASN A 96 6.55 15.41 -10.64
C ASN A 96 5.75 14.78 -9.48
N LEU A 97 6.37 14.67 -8.31
CA LEU A 97 5.78 14.08 -7.10
C LEU A 97 4.87 15.07 -6.35
N GLU A 98 3.62 14.67 -6.12
CA GLU A 98 2.75 15.23 -5.08
C GLU A 98 2.73 14.29 -3.87
N THR A 99 2.98 14.81 -2.67
CA THR A 99 2.91 14.05 -1.42
C THR A 99 1.74 14.52 -0.57
N LYS A 100 0.96 13.57 -0.06
CA LYS A 100 -0.04 13.75 1.00
C LYS A 100 0.27 12.81 2.14
N VAL A 101 0.07 13.27 3.37
CA VAL A 101 0.14 12.43 4.56
C VAL A 101 -1.19 12.59 5.28
N ILE A 102 -1.82 11.46 5.60
CA ILE A 102 -3.07 11.41 6.36
C ILE A 102 -2.71 11.22 7.83
N ASP A 103 -3.11 12.18 8.66
CA ASP A 103 -2.69 12.26 10.07
C ASP A 103 -3.30 11.16 10.94
N ASP A 104 -4.55 10.77 10.68
CA ASP A 104 -5.30 9.81 11.47
C ASP A 104 -5.42 8.43 10.79
N ALA A 105 -4.33 7.95 10.20
CA ALA A 105 -4.28 6.63 9.58
C ALA A 105 -2.99 5.89 9.94
N GLY A 106 -3.11 4.58 10.13
CA GLY A 106 -2.04 3.60 10.15
C GLY A 106 -1.82 2.91 8.80
N HIS A 107 -1.37 1.66 8.86
CA HIS A 107 -0.95 0.91 7.68
C HIS A 107 -2.06 0.67 6.65
N TRP A 108 -3.32 0.56 7.11
CA TRP A 108 -4.45 0.26 6.25
C TRP A 108 -5.17 1.55 5.85
N VAL A 109 -4.42 2.57 5.44
CA VAL A 109 -4.91 3.93 5.14
C VAL A 109 -6.15 3.97 4.24
N LEU A 110 -6.24 3.07 3.26
CA LEU A 110 -7.39 2.96 2.35
C LEU A 110 -8.68 2.52 3.07
N TRP A 111 -8.56 1.76 4.15
CA TRP A 111 -9.67 1.30 4.99
C TRP A 111 -9.95 2.23 6.16
N GLU A 112 -8.90 2.79 6.76
CA GLU A 112 -8.98 3.65 7.94
C GLU A 112 -9.55 5.05 7.60
N GLN A 113 -9.20 5.60 6.42
CA GLN A 113 -9.57 6.96 6.01
C GLN A 113 -10.09 6.98 4.56
N LYS A 114 -11.09 6.14 4.28
CA LYS A 114 -11.68 5.93 2.94
C LYS A 114 -12.06 7.24 2.25
N GLU A 115 -12.79 8.11 2.95
CA GLU A 115 -13.32 9.36 2.41
C GLU A 115 -12.19 10.34 2.06
N GLU A 116 -11.20 10.47 2.94
CA GLU A 116 -10.07 11.37 2.74
C GLU A 116 -9.17 10.90 1.59
N VAL A 117 -8.85 9.60 1.55
CA VAL A 117 -8.11 8.98 0.44
C VAL A 117 -8.84 9.20 -0.88
N ASN A 118 -10.15 8.93 -0.93
CA ASN A 118 -10.95 9.08 -2.15
C ASN A 118 -11.00 10.54 -2.61
N ALA A 119 -11.07 11.50 -1.69
CA ALA A 119 -11.04 12.93 -2.01
C ALA A 119 -9.67 13.35 -2.59
N ILE A 120 -8.57 12.88 -1.99
CA ILE A 120 -7.21 13.11 -2.48
C ILE A 120 -7.04 12.54 -3.89
N LEU A 121 -7.40 11.26 -4.09
CA LEU A 121 -7.30 10.57 -5.37
C LEU A 121 -8.14 11.27 -6.44
N SER A 122 -9.41 11.59 -6.15
CA SER A 122 -10.30 12.25 -7.10
C SER A 122 -9.76 13.61 -7.53
N LYS A 123 -9.26 14.41 -6.58
CA LYS A 123 -8.66 15.72 -6.88
C LYS A 123 -7.40 15.57 -7.73
N TRP A 124 -6.53 14.61 -7.42
CA TRP A 124 -5.31 14.38 -8.19
C TRP A 124 -5.63 13.89 -9.61
N LEU A 125 -6.50 12.90 -9.76
CA LEU A 125 -6.93 12.38 -11.06
C LEU A 125 -7.57 13.46 -11.93
N ALA A 126 -8.37 14.37 -11.36
CA ALA A 126 -8.93 15.51 -12.09
C ALA A 126 -7.85 16.45 -12.63
N LYS A 127 -6.76 16.71 -11.87
CA LYS A 127 -5.60 17.47 -12.37
C LYS A 127 -4.91 16.76 -13.52
N ILE A 128 -4.71 15.43 -13.40
CA ILE A 128 -4.09 14.64 -14.47
C ILE A 128 -4.94 14.70 -15.73
N ALA A 129 -6.25 14.49 -15.63
CA ALA A 129 -7.17 14.56 -16.76
C ALA A 129 -7.15 15.95 -17.44
N ALA A 130 -7.12 17.04 -16.66
CA ALA A 130 -7.05 18.40 -17.19
C ALA A 130 -5.68 18.73 -17.83
N GLY A 131 -4.58 18.13 -17.34
CA GLY A 131 -3.23 18.33 -17.87
C GLY A 131 -2.90 17.52 -19.13
N VAL A 132 -3.72 16.52 -19.48
CA VAL A 132 -3.56 15.72 -20.71
C VAL A 132 -3.96 16.52 -21.97
N ASP A 133 -4.73 17.60 -21.84
CA ASP A 133 -5.21 18.40 -22.97
C ASP A 133 -4.15 19.36 -23.58
N GLU A 134 -3.05 19.66 -22.90
CA GLU A 134 -2.03 20.61 -23.42
C GLU A 134 -0.92 19.95 -24.27
N GLY A 135 -0.96 18.63 -24.48
CA GLY A 135 0.17 17.90 -25.08
C GLY A 135 -0.15 16.86 -26.16
N SER A 136 -1.40 16.67 -26.56
CA SER A 136 -1.72 15.62 -27.55
C SER A 136 -1.33 16.06 -28.98
N PRO A 137 -0.38 15.38 -29.67
CA PRO A 137 -0.13 15.64 -31.08
C PRO A 137 -1.36 15.19 -31.85
N THR A 138 -1.92 16.12 -32.63
CA THR A 138 -2.97 15.82 -33.61
C THR A 138 -2.37 14.92 -34.69
N THR A 139 -2.34 13.61 -34.50
CA THR A 139 -2.12 12.68 -35.60
C THR A 139 -3.45 12.53 -36.33
N LYS A 140 -3.63 13.36 -37.36
CA LYS A 140 -4.63 13.10 -38.40
C LYS A 140 -4.33 11.73 -39.00
N LEU A 141 -5.34 10.86 -39.02
CA LEU A 141 -5.43 9.79 -40.01
C LEU A 141 -5.66 10.40 -41.40
#